data_AF-A0A821GN32-F1
#
_entry.id   AF-A0A821GN32-F1
#
_cell.length_a   1.000
_cell.length_b   1.000
_cell.length_c   1.000
_cell.angle_alpha   90.00
_cell.angle_beta   90.00
_cell.angle_gamma   90.00
#
_symmetry.space_group_name_H-M   'P 1'
#
loop_
_entity.id
_entity.type
_entity.pdbx_description
1 polymer ?
#
loop_
_entity_poly.entity_id
_entity_poly.type
_entity_poly.pdbx_seq_one_letter_code
_entity_poly.pdbx_strand_id
1 'polypeptide(L)'
;MNQENFRYYIKVRTALNVQARVIYDELYSVHGDQAPSYRTVKRLAKWFCEGRKEVEDEARPGRPITKTTSENIEQVRLLIDDDPHVTIEEGEEQTSLSHGTVQRITSDHLNIKKVNARYIPNDLTDFQRAERVRIY
;
A
#
# COMPACT_ATOMS: atom_id res chain seq x y z
N MET A 1 20.21 16.86 -0.22
CA MET A 1 19.95 16.71 -1.67
C MET A 1 19.35 15.33 -1.88
N ASN A 2 18.21 15.22 -2.56
CA ASN A 2 17.50 13.95 -2.69
C ASN A 2 18.28 12.98 -3.58
N GLN A 3 18.21 11.67 -3.31
CA GLN A 3 18.89 10.63 -4.11
C GLN A 3 18.51 10.68 -5.59
N GLU A 4 17.27 11.09 -5.89
CA GLU A 4 16.76 11.36 -7.24
C GLU A 4 17.60 12.40 -7.98
N ASN A 5 18.06 13.47 -7.32
CA ASN A 5 18.85 14.52 -7.96
C ASN A 5 20.20 13.99 -8.46
N PHE A 6 20.84 13.10 -7.70
CA PHE A 6 22.08 12.45 -8.13
C PHE A 6 21.84 11.52 -9.31
N ARG A 7 20.75 10.73 -9.29
CA ARG A 7 20.40 9.86 -10.42
C ARG A 7 20.13 10.64 -11.69
N TYR A 8 19.40 11.76 -11.59
CA TYR A 8 19.12 12.65 -12.71
C TYR A 8 20.42 13.24 -13.29
N TYR A 9 21.31 13.74 -12.44
CA TYR A 9 22.61 14.27 -12.88
C TYR A 9 23.44 13.20 -13.61
N ILE A 10 23.54 11.99 -13.03
CA ILE A 10 24.26 10.87 -13.66
C ILE A 10 23.64 10.52 -15.01
N LYS A 11 22.31 10.51 -15.13
CA LYS A 11 21.61 10.25 -16.39
C LYS A 11 21.99 11.27 -17.47
N VAL A 12 21.91 12.56 -17.16
CA VAL A 12 22.24 13.63 -18.11
C VAL A 12 23.70 13.55 -18.55
N ARG A 13 24.64 13.39 -17.60
CA ARG A 13 26.07 13.28 -17.90
C ARG A 13 26.42 12.02 -18.69
N THR A 14 25.75 10.90 -18.41
CA THR A 14 25.91 9.67 -19.19
C THR A 14 25.41 9.84 -20.62
N ALA A 15 24.28 10.53 -20.82
CA ALA A 15 23.77 10.85 -22.16
C ALA A 15 24.71 11.77 -22.97
N LEU A 16 25.52 12.59 -22.28
CA LEU A 16 26.60 13.39 -22.86
C LEU A 16 27.90 12.59 -23.10
N ASN A 17 27.89 11.27 -22.93
CA ASN A 17 29.05 10.38 -23.08
C ASN A 17 30.22 10.69 -22.13
N VAL A 18 29.94 11.27 -20.96
CA VAL A 18 30.95 11.50 -19.92
C VAL A 18 31.27 10.19 -19.21
N GLN A 19 32.56 9.92 -18.99
CA GLN A 19 32.99 8.73 -18.27
C GLN A 19 32.51 8.73 -16.81
N ALA A 20 32.06 7.58 -16.30
CA ALA A 20 31.55 7.44 -14.94
C ALA A 20 32.53 7.89 -13.84
N ARG A 21 33.85 7.86 -14.10
CA ARG A 21 34.86 8.36 -13.17
C ARG A 21 34.78 9.88 -13.01
N VAL A 22 34.69 10.61 -14.13
CA VAL A 22 34.56 12.07 -14.12
C VAL A 22 33.25 12.49 -13.44
N ILE A 23 32.15 11.79 -13.72
CA ILE A 23 30.86 12.04 -13.06
C ILE A 23 30.97 11.88 -11.54
N TYR A 24 31.68 10.86 -11.07
CA TYR A 24 31.92 10.66 -9.63
C TYR A 24 32.78 11.76 -9.02
N ASP A 25 33.88 12.14 -9.69
CA ASP A 25 34.78 13.19 -9.20
C ASP A 25 34.05 14.55 -9.13
N GLU A 26 33.21 14.88 -10.11
CA GLU A 26 32.33 16.06 -10.09
C GLU A 26 31.35 16.02 -8.90
N LEU A 27 30.64 14.90 -8.71
CA LEU A 27 29.69 14.75 -7.61
C LEU A 27 30.37 14.81 -6.24
N TYR A 28 31.55 14.19 -6.10
CA TYR A 28 32.32 14.19 -4.86
C TYR A 28 32.90 15.57 -4.56
N SER A 29 33.35 16.32 -5.57
CA SER A 29 33.87 17.68 -5.40
C SER A 29 32.83 18.65 -4.84
N VAL A 30 31.55 18.48 -5.21
CA VAL A 30 30.45 19.36 -4.77
C VAL A 30 29.81 18.87 -3.47
N HIS A 31 29.68 17.55 -3.28
CA HIS A 31 28.86 16.97 -2.20
C HIS A 31 29.62 16.15 -1.17
N GLY A 32 30.92 15.90 -1.36
CA GLY A 32 31.76 15.14 -0.43
C GLY A 32 31.14 13.81 -0.02
N ASP A 33 31.00 13.61 1.29
CA ASP A 33 30.46 12.37 1.88
C ASP A 33 28.97 12.12 1.58
N GLN A 34 28.23 13.14 1.13
CA GLN A 34 26.85 12.99 0.69
C GLN A 34 26.74 12.48 -0.75
N ALA A 35 27.85 12.44 -1.49
CA ALA A 35 27.88 11.95 -2.86
C ALA A 35 27.67 10.43 -2.93
N PRO A 36 27.02 9.91 -3.98
CA PRO A 36 26.93 8.47 -4.20
C PRO A 36 28.31 7.87 -4.41
N SER A 37 28.52 6.66 -3.89
CA SER A 37 29.77 5.93 -4.10
C SER A 37 30.06 5.69 -5.59
N TYR A 38 31.34 5.62 -5.95
CA TYR A 38 31.77 5.34 -7.32
C TYR A 38 31.10 4.07 -7.91
N ARG A 39 30.91 3.03 -7.10
CA ARG A 39 30.20 1.81 -7.50
C ARG A 39 28.75 2.08 -7.92
N THR A 40 28.07 2.97 -7.21
CA THR A 40 26.69 3.39 -7.51
C THR A 40 26.65 4.20 -8.79
N VAL A 41 27.55 5.18 -8.96
CA VAL A 41 27.66 5.99 -10.18
C VAL A 41 27.92 5.11 -11.40
N LYS A 42 28.89 4.18 -11.32
CA LYS A 42 29.21 3.26 -12.40
C LYS A 42 28.04 2.35 -12.78
N ARG A 43 27.29 1.84 -11.79
CA ARG A 43 26.11 1.01 -12.02
C ARG A 43 25.00 1.79 -12.73
N LEU A 44 24.69 3.00 -12.25
CA LEU A 44 23.67 3.86 -12.83
C LEU A 44 24.04 4.30 -14.25
N ALA A 45 25.28 4.73 -14.49
CA ALA A 45 25.77 5.08 -15.82
C ALA A 45 25.63 3.90 -16.80
N LYS A 46 25.96 2.68 -16.35
CA LYS A 46 25.74 1.47 -17.16
C LYS A 46 24.25 1.29 -17.52
N TRP A 47 23.35 1.38 -16.54
CA TRP A 47 21.90 1.26 -16.80
C TRP A 47 21.37 2.32 -17.77
N PHE A 48 21.84 3.56 -17.65
CA PHE A 48 21.43 4.64 -18.55
C PHE A 48 21.99 4.45 -19.97
N CYS A 49 23.22 3.94 -20.13
CA CYS A 49 23.75 3.53 -21.43
C CYS A 49 22.94 2.38 -22.05
N GLU A 50 22.45 1.45 -21.24
CA GLU A 50 21.62 0.31 -21.66
C GLU A 50 20.16 0.71 -22.01
N GLY A 51 19.83 2.01 -21.95
CA GLY A 51 18.55 2.54 -22.42
C GLY A 51 17.46 2.66 -21.36
N ARG A 52 17.78 2.45 -20.07
CA ARG A 52 16.83 2.71 -18.97
C ARG A 52 16.50 4.20 -18.92
N LYS A 53 15.22 4.57 -19.06
CA LYS A 53 14.78 5.98 -19.06
C LYS A 53 14.35 6.48 -17.69
N GLU A 54 13.95 5.60 -16.80
CA GLU A 54 13.41 5.97 -15.48
C GLU A 54 14.51 6.29 -14.49
N VAL A 55 14.36 7.44 -13.82
CA VAL A 55 15.26 7.93 -12.75
C VAL A 55 14.80 7.42 -11.38
N GLU A 56 13.50 7.11 -11.27
CA GLU A 56 12.89 6.57 -10.07
C GLU A 56 13.33 5.14 -9.78
N ASP A 57 13.28 4.78 -8.50
CA ASP A 57 13.42 3.38 -8.10
C ASP A 57 12.24 2.56 -8.63
N GLU A 58 12.54 1.39 -9.16
CA GLU A 58 11.50 0.41 -9.47
C GLU A 58 10.72 0.06 -8.20
N ALA A 59 9.43 -0.26 -8.40
CA ALA A 59 8.59 -0.78 -7.34
C ALA A 59 9.30 -1.97 -6.68
N ARG A 60 9.69 -1.81 -5.41
CA ARG A 60 10.34 -2.89 -4.67
C ARG A 60 9.26 -3.92 -4.36
N PRO A 61 9.47 -5.21 -4.71
CA PRO A 61 8.57 -6.24 -4.24
C PRO A 61 8.59 -6.19 -2.70
N GLY A 62 7.46 -5.84 -2.12
CA GLY A 62 7.28 -5.84 -0.67
C GLY A 62 7.34 -7.25 -0.11
N ARG A 63 7.18 -7.38 1.20
CA ARG A 63 6.99 -8.69 1.82
C ARG A 63 5.74 -9.35 1.21
N PRO A 64 5.82 -10.60 0.72
CA PRO A 64 4.64 -11.28 0.20
C PRO A 64 3.59 -11.42 1.30
N ILE A 65 2.38 -10.93 1.03
CA ILE A 65 1.22 -11.07 1.91
C ILE A 65 0.61 -12.44 1.60
N THR A 66 1.13 -13.50 2.21
CA THR A 66 0.74 -14.88 1.91
C THR A 66 -0.68 -15.25 2.36
N LYS A 67 -1.28 -14.48 3.26
CA LYS A 67 -2.59 -14.82 3.86
C LYS A 67 -3.78 -14.04 3.30
N THR A 68 -3.55 -13.08 2.39
CA THR A 68 -4.63 -12.30 1.77
C THR A 68 -4.88 -12.79 0.35
N THR A 69 -5.21 -14.07 0.23
CA THR A 69 -5.67 -14.69 -1.01
C THR A 69 -7.12 -14.28 -1.30
N SER A 70 -7.54 -14.40 -2.56
CA SER A 70 -8.94 -14.13 -2.96
C SER A 70 -9.94 -15.00 -2.18
N GLU A 71 -9.59 -16.25 -1.93
CA GLU A 71 -10.39 -17.21 -1.15
C GLU A 71 -10.63 -16.71 0.28
N ASN A 72 -9.56 -16.27 0.97
CA ASN A 72 -9.66 -15.75 2.33
C ASN A 72 -10.45 -14.44 2.39
N ILE A 73 -10.33 -13.58 1.37
CA ILE A 73 -11.12 -12.36 1.27
C ILE A 73 -12.61 -12.70 1.13
N GLU A 74 -12.94 -13.65 0.27
CA GLU A 74 -14.32 -14.09 0.06
C GLU A 74 -14.90 -14.75 1.32
N GLN A 75 -14.11 -15.57 2.01
CA GLN A 75 -14.53 -16.18 3.27
C GLN A 75 -14.88 -15.14 4.34
N VAL A 76 -14.01 -14.12 4.54
CA VAL A 76 -14.30 -13.03 5.47
C VAL A 76 -15.53 -12.22 5.02
N ARG A 77 -15.70 -12.02 3.72
CA ARG A 77 -16.88 -11.32 3.18
C ARG A 77 -18.17 -12.05 3.50
N LEU A 78 -18.23 -13.36 3.25
CA LEU A 78 -19.41 -14.17 3.52
C LEU A 78 -19.80 -14.16 5.00
N LEU A 79 -18.80 -14.16 5.90
CA LEU A 79 -19.04 -14.05 7.34
C LEU A 79 -19.71 -12.72 7.73
N ILE A 80 -19.26 -11.61 7.14
CA ILE A 80 -19.83 -10.28 7.43
C ILE A 80 -21.21 -10.11 6.76
N ASP A 81 -21.41 -10.70 5.59
CA ASP A 81 -22.70 -10.66 4.89
C ASP A 81 -23.78 -11.49 5.64
N ASP A 82 -23.39 -12.54 6.36
CA ASP A 82 -24.29 -13.34 7.22
C ASP A 82 -24.66 -12.62 8.52
N ASP A 83 -23.65 -12.11 9.25
CA ASP A 83 -23.87 -11.25 10.42
C ASP A 83 -22.93 -10.02 10.42
N PRO A 84 -23.49 -8.81 10.18
CA PRO A 84 -22.74 -7.56 10.22
C PRO A 84 -22.14 -7.18 11.58
N HIS A 85 -22.50 -7.88 12.66
CA HIS A 85 -22.02 -7.60 14.02
C HIS A 85 -20.81 -8.45 14.44
N VAL A 86 -20.36 -9.38 13.59
CA VAL A 86 -19.21 -10.24 13.84
C VAL A 86 -17.98 -9.43 14.21
N THR A 87 -17.36 -9.81 15.32
CA THR A 87 -16.10 -9.22 15.79
C THR A 87 -14.91 -9.79 15.02
N ILE A 88 -13.77 -9.08 15.09
CA ILE A 88 -12.53 -9.55 14.46
C ILE A 88 -12.05 -10.86 15.11
N GLU A 89 -12.28 -11.03 16.40
CA GLU A 89 -11.93 -12.26 17.16
C GLU A 89 -12.75 -13.46 16.68
N GLU A 90 -14.07 -13.30 16.55
CA GLU A 90 -14.94 -14.34 15.98
C GLU A 90 -14.57 -14.65 14.52
N GLY A 91 -14.20 -13.62 13.75
CA GLY A 91 -13.69 -13.79 12.39
C GLY A 91 -12.38 -14.56 12.34
N GLU A 92 -11.48 -14.38 13.31
CA GLU A 92 -10.24 -15.17 13.44
C GLU A 92 -10.55 -16.64 13.74
N GLU A 93 -11.45 -16.92 14.68
CA GLU A 93 -11.85 -18.29 15.02
C GLU A 93 -12.47 -19.02 13.82
N GLN A 94 -13.35 -18.35 13.07
CA GLN A 94 -14.06 -18.95 11.95
C GLN A 94 -13.20 -19.09 10.68
N THR A 95 -12.24 -18.19 10.47
CA THR A 95 -11.37 -18.22 9.27
C THR A 95 -10.00 -18.85 9.49
N SER A 96 -9.62 -19.12 10.75
CA SER A 96 -8.25 -19.53 11.12
C SER A 96 -7.16 -18.55 10.63
N LEU A 97 -7.55 -17.30 10.37
CA LEU A 97 -6.63 -16.21 10.00
C LEU A 97 -6.28 -15.43 11.26
N SER A 98 -5.05 -14.92 11.32
CA SER A 98 -4.64 -14.06 12.43
C SER A 98 -5.53 -12.80 12.49
N HIS A 99 -5.82 -12.30 13.69
CA HIS A 99 -6.52 -11.03 13.92
C HIS A 99 -6.14 -9.90 12.93
N GLY A 100 -4.85 -9.59 12.78
CA GLY A 100 -4.39 -8.51 11.90
C GLY A 100 -4.59 -8.75 10.40
N THR A 101 -4.77 -10.02 9.99
CA THR A 101 -5.14 -10.36 8.61
C THR A 101 -6.62 -10.13 8.37
N VAL A 102 -7.48 -10.60 9.29
CA VAL A 102 -8.93 -10.36 9.23
C VAL A 102 -9.22 -8.86 9.22
N GLN A 103 -8.60 -8.11 10.16
CA GLN A 103 -8.75 -6.65 10.23
C GLN A 103 -8.40 -5.95 8.91
N ARG A 104 -7.26 -6.32 8.31
CA ARG A 104 -6.80 -5.75 7.03
C ARG A 104 -7.68 -6.14 5.86
N ILE A 105 -8.20 -7.37 5.84
CA ILE A 105 -9.17 -7.79 4.81
C ILE A 105 -10.42 -6.92 4.93
N THR A 106 -10.97 -6.76 6.14
CA THR A 106 -12.16 -5.94 6.39
C THR A 106 -11.94 -4.49 6.00
N SER A 107 -10.82 -3.87 6.40
CA SER A 107 -10.55 -2.45 6.13
C SER A 107 -10.05 -2.15 4.73
N ASP A 108 -9.05 -2.88 4.24
CA ASP A 108 -8.29 -2.49 3.04
C ASP A 108 -8.85 -3.15 1.79
N HIS A 109 -9.39 -4.37 1.91
CA HIS A 109 -9.89 -5.15 0.76
C HIS A 109 -11.42 -5.04 0.61
N LEU A 110 -12.17 -5.12 1.71
CA LEU A 110 -13.63 -4.98 1.70
C LEU A 110 -14.10 -3.54 1.91
N ASN A 111 -13.21 -2.65 2.39
CA ASN A 111 -13.50 -1.25 2.68
C ASN A 111 -14.69 -1.06 3.64
N ILE A 112 -14.85 -1.98 4.59
CA ILE A 112 -15.89 -1.97 5.61
C ILE A 112 -15.36 -1.25 6.84
N LYS A 113 -16.22 -0.42 7.45
CA LYS A 113 -15.91 0.32 8.67
C LYS A 113 -16.89 -0.05 9.76
N LYS A 114 -16.37 -0.22 10.98
CA LYS A 114 -17.22 -0.34 12.16
C LYS A 114 -18.01 0.96 12.33
N VAL A 115 -19.33 0.84 12.37
CA VAL A 115 -20.25 1.92 12.74
C VAL A 115 -21.02 1.47 13.97
N ASN A 116 -21.16 2.35 14.96
CA ASN A 116 -21.95 2.03 16.14
C ASN A 116 -23.44 2.01 15.80
N ALA A 117 -24.17 1.03 16.35
CA ALA A 117 -25.62 0.98 16.24
C ALA A 117 -26.26 2.25 16.81
N ARG A 118 -27.37 2.69 16.21
CA ARG A 118 -28.16 3.81 16.71
C ARG A 118 -29.09 3.31 17.81
N TYR A 119 -29.24 4.10 18.87
CA TYR A 119 -30.22 3.79 19.91
C TYR A 119 -31.65 3.91 19.35
N ILE A 120 -32.46 2.88 19.58
CA ILE A 120 -33.86 2.84 19.19
C ILE A 120 -34.69 2.89 20.49
N PRO A 121 -35.53 3.92 20.70
CA PRO A 121 -36.24 4.11 21.98
C PRO A 121 -37.23 2.99 22.34
N ASN A 122 -37.89 2.40 21.34
CA ASN A 122 -38.88 1.35 21.53
C ASN A 122 -38.79 0.34 20.40
N ASP A 123 -38.95 -0.95 20.75
CA ASP A 123 -39.14 -2.00 19.76
C ASP A 123 -40.61 -2.04 19.35
N LEU A 124 -40.88 -1.71 18.09
CA LEU A 124 -42.25 -1.53 17.60
C LEU A 124 -42.81 -2.84 17.09
N THR A 125 -44.11 -3.05 17.34
CA THR A 125 -44.85 -4.12 16.67
C THR A 125 -45.17 -3.74 15.21
N ASP A 126 -45.49 -4.72 14.37
CA ASP A 126 -45.91 -4.48 12.99
C ASP A 126 -47.11 -3.54 12.89
N PHE A 127 -48.06 -3.68 13.81
CA PHE A 127 -49.22 -2.80 13.89
C PHE A 127 -48.81 -1.35 14.17
N GLN A 128 -47.91 -1.12 15.14
CA GLN A 128 -47.41 0.22 15.46
C GLN A 128 -46.61 0.84 14.32
N ARG A 129 -45.85 0.03 13.56
CA ARG A 129 -45.15 0.49 12.34
C ARG A 129 -46.15 0.92 11.26
N ALA A 130 -47.16 0.10 10.99
CA ALA A 130 -48.18 0.37 9.97
C ALA A 130 -48.96 1.66 10.28
N GLU A 131 -49.36 1.86 11.54
CA GLU A 131 -50.10 3.04 11.95
C GLU A 131 -49.27 4.33 11.80
N ARG A 132 -47.97 4.27 12.09
CA ARG A 132 -47.07 5.42 11.91
C ARG A 132 -46.87 5.84 10.46
N VAL A 133 -46.84 4.89 9.53
CA VAL A 133 -46.75 5.18 8.09
C VAL A 133 -48.07 5.77 7.58
N ARG A 134 -49.20 5.29 8.11
CA ARG A 134 -50.55 5.71 7.69
C ARG A 134 -50.92 7.15 8.07
N ILE A 135 -50.28 7.70 9.09
CA ILE A 135 -50.53 9.06 9.60
C ILE A 135 -49.81 10.14 8.75
N TYR A 136 -48.96 9.75 7.79
CA TYR A 136 -48.36 10.61 6.77
C TYR A 136 -49.06 10.44 5.41
#